data_AF-A0A1V5K0H7-F1
#
_entry.id   AF-A0A1V5K0H7-F1
#
_cell.length_a   1.000
_cell.length_b   1.000
_cell.length_c   1.000
_cell.angle_alpha   90.00
_cell.angle_beta   90.00
_cell.angle_gamma   90.00
#
_symmetry.space_group_name_H-M   'P 1'
#
loop_
_entity.id
_entity.type
_entity.pdbx_description
1 polymer ?
#
loop_
_entity_poly.entity_id
_entity_poly.type
_entity_poly.pdbx_seq_one_letter_code
_entity_poly.pdbx_strand_id
1 'polypeptide(L)'
;MVAPDSSVEGARELALRIVETVRSRPFLLEEREFFLTCSVGYCGFPFSSENATDLGWNEVVQFADGALYEAKRAGKNRAVGLLSGPSPLNREGVRRVLQDPGKAEQQGLILLTRS
;
A
#
# COMPACT_ATOMS: atom_id res chain seq x y z
N MET A 1 -2.83 4.09 9.19
CA MET A 1 -2.46 5.51 9.37
C MET A 1 -3.10 6.29 8.24
N VAL A 2 -3.65 7.47 8.52
CA VAL A 2 -4.18 8.38 7.49
C VAL A 2 -3.28 9.60 7.44
N ALA A 3 -2.81 9.95 6.24
CA ALA A 3 -2.01 11.15 6.00
C ALA A 3 -2.87 12.16 5.23
N PRO A 4 -3.52 13.13 5.91
CA PRO A 4 -4.32 14.15 5.23
C PRO A 4 -3.43 15.07 4.39
N ASP A 5 -4.02 15.72 3.39
CA ASP A 5 -3.37 16.70 2.50
C ASP A 5 -2.05 16.22 1.87
N SER A 6 -1.91 14.91 1.68
CA SER A 6 -0.71 14.27 1.15
C SER A 6 -0.96 13.72 -0.24
N SER A 7 -0.03 13.96 -1.17
CA SER A 7 -0.02 13.24 -2.45
C SER A 7 0.33 11.77 -2.24
N VAL A 8 0.13 10.96 -3.28
CA VAL A 8 0.52 9.54 -3.24
C VAL A 8 2.04 9.39 -3.09
N GLU A 9 2.81 10.30 -3.67
CA GLU A 9 4.26 10.40 -3.49
C GLU A 9 4.61 10.73 -2.05
N GLY A 10 3.91 11.68 -1.42
CA GLY A 10 4.10 11.99 0.01
C GLY A 10 3.78 10.79 0.92
N ALA A 11 2.72 10.04 0.61
CA ALA A 11 2.38 8.81 1.32
C ALA A 11 3.47 7.73 1.16
N ARG A 12 4.04 7.60 -0.05
CA ARG A 12 5.18 6.71 -0.33
C ARG A 12 6.40 7.10 0.51
N GLU A 13 6.78 8.37 0.52
CA GLU A 13 7.93 8.85 1.29
C GLU A 13 7.74 8.58 2.79
N LEU A 14 6.54 8.83 3.31
CA LEU A 14 6.20 8.54 4.69
C LEU A 14 6.30 7.04 5.00
N ALA A 15 5.78 6.18 4.12
CA ALA A 15 5.87 4.73 4.26
C ALA A 15 7.33 4.24 4.30
N LEU A 16 8.17 4.75 3.39
CA LEU A 16 9.61 4.41 3.35
C LEU A 16 10.33 4.87 4.61
N ARG A 17 10.04 6.07 5.10
CA ARG A 17 10.60 6.59 6.36
C ARG A 17 10.22 5.71 7.54
N ILE A 18 8.99 5.20 7.60
CA ILE A 18 8.55 4.28 8.66
C ILE A 18 9.35 2.98 8.62
N VAL A 19 9.44 2.34 7.44
CA VAL A 19 10.20 1.10 7.26
C VAL A 19 11.66 1.29 7.67
N GLU A 20 12.28 2.39 7.23
CA GLU A 20 13.66 2.73 7.58
C GLU A 20 13.84 2.97 9.09
N THR A 21 12.94 3.73 9.70
CA THR A 21 13.03 4.07 11.13
C THR A 21 12.91 2.83 12.00
N VAL A 22 11.99 1.92 11.66
CA VAL A 22 11.78 0.67 12.42
C VAL A 22 12.99 -0.25 12.29
N ARG A 23 13.59 -0.36 11.09
CA ARG A 23 14.72 -1.29 10.88
C ARG A 23 16.07 -0.77 11.39
N SER A 24 16.25 0.55 11.47
CA SER A 24 17.53 1.18 11.81
C SER A 24 17.77 1.33 13.32
N ARG A 25 16.76 1.13 14.16
CA ARG A 25 16.85 1.31 15.60
C ARG A 25 16.43 0.05 16.35
N PRO A 26 17.21 -0.39 17.35
CA PRO A 26 16.77 -1.49 18.21
C PRO A 26 15.62 -1.04 19.12
N PHE A 27 14.74 -1.98 19.41
CA PHE A 27 13.74 -1.88 20.47
C PHE A 27 14.34 -2.44 21.75
N LEU A 28 14.32 -1.67 22.84
CA LEU A 28 14.81 -2.10 24.14
C LEU A 28 13.67 -2.79 24.92
N LEU A 29 13.86 -4.06 25.27
CA LEU A 29 12.94 -4.82 26.09
C LEU A 29 13.74 -5.62 27.13
N GLU A 30 13.46 -5.38 28.42
CA GLU A 30 14.14 -6.07 29.54
C GLU A 30 15.68 -6.06 29.40
N GLU A 31 16.24 -4.88 29.11
CA GLU A 31 17.68 -4.65 28.90
C GLU A 31 18.31 -5.34 27.68
N ARG A 32 17.49 -5.92 26.79
CA ARG A 32 17.94 -6.53 25.52
C ARG A 32 17.49 -5.70 24.33
N GLU A 33 18.36 -5.64 23.33
CA GLU A 33 18.08 -4.98 22.06
C GLU A 33 17.49 -5.96 21.04
N PHE A 34 16.37 -5.56 20.42
CA PHE A 34 15.70 -6.32 19.36
C PHE A 34 15.62 -5.48 18.09
N PHE A 35 16.19 -6.01 17.01
CA PHE A 35 16.02 -5.41 15.68
C PHE A 35 14.76 -5.98 15.03
N LEU A 36 13.79 -5.09 14.81
CA LEU A 36 12.52 -5.44 14.18
C LEU A 36 12.45 -4.83 12.78
N THR A 37 11.58 -5.38 11.96
CA THR A 37 11.23 -4.80 10.65
C THR A 37 9.73 -4.67 10.55
N CYS A 38 9.26 -3.83 9.65
CA CYS A 38 7.84 -3.74 9.34
C CYS A 38 7.60 -3.71 7.82
N SER A 39 6.37 -4.00 7.44
CA SER A 39 5.89 -3.82 6.08
C SER A 39 4.76 -2.81 6.10
N VAL A 40 4.69 -1.97 5.07
CA VAL A 40 3.70 -0.91 4.96
C VAL A 40 3.00 -1.01 3.61
N GLY A 41 1.67 -1.00 3.63
CA GLY A 41 0.83 -0.80 2.45
C GLY A 41 0.28 0.61 2.43
N TYR A 42 0.26 1.25 1.26
CA TYR A 42 -0.33 2.59 1.10
C TYR A 42 -1.14 2.69 -0.19
N CYS A 43 -2.14 3.58 -0.18
CA CYS A 43 -3.04 3.84 -1.29
C CYS A 43 -3.51 5.30 -1.21
N GLY A 44 -3.72 5.95 -2.35
CA GLY A 44 -4.22 7.32 -2.42
C GLY A 44 -5.74 7.42 -2.29
N PHE A 45 -6.23 8.47 -1.63
CA PHE A 45 -7.64 8.86 -1.61
C PHE A 45 -7.80 10.30 -2.12
N PRO A 46 -8.73 10.59 -3.04
CA PRO A 46 -9.52 9.62 -3.81
C PRO A 46 -8.60 8.75 -4.68
N PHE A 47 -9.04 7.52 -4.96
CA PHE A 47 -8.28 6.65 -5.85
C PHE A 47 -8.40 7.19 -7.28
N SER A 48 -7.34 7.81 -7.81
CA SER A 48 -7.38 8.56 -9.06
C SER A 48 -7.37 7.63 -10.28
N SER A 49 -8.51 7.04 -10.62
CA SER A 49 -8.78 6.54 -11.97
C SER A 49 -9.79 7.48 -12.63
N GLU A 50 -9.67 7.74 -13.94
CA GLU A 50 -10.56 8.65 -14.67
C GLU A 50 -12.07 8.32 -14.56
N ASN A 51 -12.46 7.18 -13.96
CA ASN A 51 -13.84 6.84 -13.59
C ASN A 51 -13.99 6.25 -12.17
N ALA A 52 -13.05 6.51 -11.24
CA ALA A 52 -13.14 6.02 -9.86
C ALA A 52 -14.00 6.92 -8.95
N THR A 53 -14.91 7.69 -9.54
CA THR A 53 -15.86 8.58 -8.85
C THR A 53 -16.75 7.85 -7.83
N ASP A 54 -16.81 6.51 -7.89
CA ASP A 54 -17.61 5.65 -7.00
C ASP A 54 -16.79 4.88 -5.94
N LEU A 55 -15.46 5.01 -5.90
CA LEU A 55 -14.66 4.31 -4.89
C LEU A 55 -14.75 5.01 -3.53
N GLY A 56 -15.37 4.33 -2.57
CA GLY A 56 -15.50 4.79 -1.21
C GLY A 56 -14.21 4.66 -0.41
N TRP A 57 -14.22 5.27 0.76
CA TRP A 57 -13.15 5.15 1.76
C TRP A 57 -12.84 3.69 2.11
N ASN A 58 -13.87 2.84 2.23
CA ASN A 58 -13.72 1.45 2.63
C ASN A 58 -12.87 0.65 1.61
N GLU A 59 -13.15 0.80 0.32
CA GLU A 59 -12.38 0.14 -0.73
C GLU A 59 -10.92 0.61 -0.73
N VAL A 60 -10.66 1.90 -0.52
CA VAL A 60 -9.29 2.43 -0.48
C VAL A 60 -8.49 1.90 0.71
N VAL A 61 -9.12 1.75 1.88
CA VAL A 61 -8.48 1.10 3.04
C VAL A 61 -8.17 -0.37 2.73
N GLN A 62 -9.10 -1.08 2.10
CA GLN A 62 -8.87 -2.47 1.70
C GLN A 62 -7.77 -2.59 0.63
N PHE A 63 -7.65 -1.63 -0.28
CA PHE A 63 -6.54 -1.56 -1.24
C PHE A 63 -5.20 -1.35 -0.54
N ALA A 64 -5.13 -0.47 0.46
CA ALA A 64 -3.92 -0.30 1.26
C ALA A 64 -3.55 -1.59 2.03
N ASP A 65 -4.53 -2.32 2.55
CA ASP A 65 -4.28 -3.62 3.19
C ASP A 65 -3.83 -4.69 2.18
N GLY A 66 -4.42 -4.72 0.98
CA GLY A 66 -3.96 -5.56 -0.13
C GLY A 66 -2.51 -5.28 -0.51
N ALA A 67 -2.12 -3.99 -0.59
CA ALA A 67 -0.74 -3.59 -0.81
C ALA A 67 0.19 -4.07 0.32
N LEU A 68 -0.23 -3.96 1.58
CA LEU A 68 0.51 -4.49 2.74
C LEU A 68 0.70 -6.01 2.63
N TYR A 69 -0.30 -6.73 2.17
CA TYR A 69 -0.18 -8.18 1.95
C TYR A 69 0.84 -8.50 0.85
N GLU A 70 0.84 -7.75 -0.24
CA GLU A 70 1.84 -7.88 -1.30
C GLU A 70 3.26 -7.56 -0.79
N ALA A 71 3.43 -6.58 0.10
CA ALA A 71 4.72 -6.33 0.77
C ALA A 71 5.21 -7.56 1.55
N LYS A 72 4.30 -8.26 2.24
CA LYS A 72 4.63 -9.48 2.99
C LYS A 72 4.99 -10.64 2.05
N ARG A 73 4.26 -10.83 0.96
CA ARG A 73 4.53 -11.87 -0.06
C ARG A 73 5.87 -11.64 -0.77
N ALA A 74 6.21 -10.39 -1.05
CA ALA A 74 7.45 -10.01 -1.72
C ALA A 74 8.71 -10.07 -0.81
N GLY A 75 8.62 -10.65 0.39
CA GLY A 75 9.76 -10.84 1.30
C GLY A 75 9.79 -9.93 2.52
N LYS A 76 8.71 -9.17 2.80
CA LYS A 76 8.58 -8.26 3.95
C LYS A 76 9.61 -7.11 3.93
N ASN A 77 9.69 -6.36 5.03
CA ASN A 77 10.62 -5.24 5.27
C ASN A 77 10.67 -4.22 4.12
N ARG A 78 9.50 -3.76 3.69
CA ARG A 78 9.33 -2.92 2.50
C ARG A 78 8.00 -2.18 2.50
N ALA A 79 7.92 -1.15 1.66
CA ALA A 79 6.67 -0.48 1.37
C ALA A 79 6.12 -0.94 0.03
N VAL A 80 4.80 -1.13 -0.05
CA VAL A 80 4.10 -1.36 -1.32
C VAL A 80 2.96 -0.37 -1.45
N GLY A 81 2.89 0.27 -2.61
CA GLY A 81 1.83 1.20 -2.98
C GLY A 81 0.91 0.58 -4.01
N LEU A 82 -0.39 0.83 -3.89
CA LEU A 82 -1.39 0.49 -4.91
C LEU A 82 -1.84 1.77 -5.60
N LEU A 83 -1.59 1.84 -6.91
CA LEU A 83 -1.89 2.99 -7.77
C LEU A 83 -2.90 2.61 -8.84
N SER A 84 -3.62 3.61 -9.36
CA SER A 84 -4.50 3.38 -10.50
C SER A 84 -3.69 2.92 -11.71
N GLY A 85 -4.21 1.90 -12.39
CA GLY A 85 -3.74 1.52 -13.71
C GLY A 85 -4.25 2.49 -14.78
N PRO A 86 -3.81 2.29 -16.04
CA PRO A 86 -4.26 3.09 -17.18
C PRO A 86 -5.71 2.83 -17.57
N SER A 87 -6.30 1.72 -17.10
CA SER A 87 -7.70 1.36 -17.39
C SER A 87 -8.62 1.77 -16.23
N PRO A 88 -9.82 2.31 -16.51
CA PRO A 88 -10.79 2.61 -15.47
C PRO A 88 -11.21 1.36 -14.67
N LEU A 89 -11.32 1.50 -13.36
CA LEU A 89 -11.81 0.44 -12.48
C LEU A 89 -13.34 0.50 -12.37
N ASN A 90 -14.02 -0.46 -12.99
CA ASN A 90 -15.43 -0.73 -12.72
C ASN A 90 -15.60 -1.60 -11.45
N ARG A 91 -16.84 -1.82 -11.00
CA ARG A 91 -17.13 -2.63 -9.80
C ARG A 91 -16.52 -4.04 -9.81
N GLU A 92 -16.46 -4.67 -10.97
CA GLU A 92 -15.84 -5.99 -11.11
C GLU A 92 -14.31 -5.89 -11.03
N GLY A 93 -13.70 -4.86 -11.61
CA GLY A 93 -12.28 -4.54 -11.44
C GLY A 93 -11.92 -4.32 -9.98
N VAL A 94 -12.72 -3.55 -9.24
CA VAL A 94 -12.55 -3.34 -7.79
C VAL A 94 -12.58 -4.68 -7.05
N ARG A 95 -13.56 -5.54 -7.32
CA ARG A 95 -13.64 -6.87 -6.71
C ARG A 95 -12.39 -7.70 -6.99
N ARG A 96 -11.86 -7.67 -8.22
CA ARG A 96 -10.64 -8.41 -8.58
C ARG A 96 -9.41 -7.88 -7.84
N VAL A 97 -9.28 -6.57 -7.72
CA VAL A 97 -8.22 -5.95 -6.92
C VAL A 97 -8.32 -6.41 -5.46
N LEU A 98 -9.51 -6.44 -4.87
CA LEU A 98 -9.72 -6.90 -3.49
C LEU A 98 -9.43 -8.40 -3.29
N GLN A 99 -9.65 -9.23 -4.31
CA GLN A 99 -9.38 -10.67 -4.23
C GLN A 99 -7.89 -11.00 -4.35
N ASP A 100 -7.20 -10.39 -5.31
CA ASP A 100 -5.79 -10.65 -5.57
C ASP A 100 -5.16 -9.45 -6.30
N PRO A 101 -4.58 -8.48 -5.55
CA PRO A 101 -3.92 -7.32 -6.13
C PRO A 101 -2.80 -7.70 -7.11
N GLY A 102 -2.06 -8.78 -6.84
CA GLY A 102 -0.99 -9.24 -7.72
C GLY A 102 -1.50 -9.69 -9.09
N LYS A 103 -2.63 -10.39 -9.15
CA LYS A 103 -3.28 -10.72 -10.43
C LYS A 103 -3.89 -9.49 -11.11
N ALA A 104 -4.46 -8.56 -10.35
CA ALA A 104 -5.03 -7.34 -10.90
C ALA A 104 -3.95 -6.45 -11.55
N GLU A 105 -2.73 -6.41 -10.99
CA GLU A 105 -1.56 -5.77 -11.62
C GLU A 105 -1.21 -6.42 -12.96
N GLN A 106 -1.16 -7.75 -13.03
CA GLN A 106 -0.86 -8.48 -14.29
C GLN A 106 -1.92 -8.23 -15.38
N GLN A 107 -3.15 -7.91 -14.98
CA GLN A 107 -4.25 -7.55 -15.88
C GLN A 107 -4.26 -6.06 -16.24
N GLY A 108 -3.32 -5.25 -15.72
CA GLY A 108 -3.22 -3.82 -15.99
C GLY A 108 -4.30 -2.97 -15.32
N LEU A 109 -5.04 -3.53 -14.34
CA LEU A 109 -6.09 -2.82 -13.62
C LEU A 109 -5.51 -1.81 -12.61
N ILE A 110 -4.37 -2.15 -12.03
CA ILE A 110 -3.64 -1.37 -11.03
C ILE A 110 -2.14 -1.47 -11.28
N LEU A 111 -1.36 -0.63 -10.61
CA LEU A 111 0.09 -0.74 -10.56
C LEU A 111 0.53 -0.93 -9.09
N LEU A 112 1.50 -1.82 -8.84
CA LEU A 112 2.09 -1.99 -7.51
C LEU A 112 3.53 -1.48 -7.48
N THR A 113 3.77 -0.42 -6.71
CA THR A 113 5.13 0.08 -6.49
C THR A 113 5.76 -0.71 -5.36
N ARG A 114 6.85 -1.43 -5.61
CA ARG A 114 7.60 -2.18 -4.59
C ARG A 114 8.86 -1.41 -4.28
N SER A 115 9.06 -0.96 -3.04
CA SER A 115 10.16 -0.08 -2.65
C SER A 115 10.74 -0.42 -1.29
#